data_AF-A0A9D7RG93-F1
#
_entry.id   AF-A0A9D7RG93-F1
#
_cell.length_a   1.000
_cell.length_b   1.000
_cell.length_c   1.000
_cell.angle_alpha   90.00
_cell.angle_beta   90.00
_cell.angle_gamma   90.00
#
_symmetry.space_group_name_H-M   'P 1'
#
loop_
_entity.id
_entity.type
_entity.pdbx_description
1 polymer ?
#
loop_
_entity_poly.entity_id
_entity_poly.type
_entity_poly.pdbx_seq_one_letter_code
_entity_poly.pdbx_strand_id
1 'polypeptide(L)'
;MGTAYLDRFKEEIQITKFIDTDNLKAYVDTTINGNPFGTTTKPLNLVNNAGYSNDFKLAVNMGGALGDISWLEGKAGEPATIGFHVLSDPFAPFADGAVIVPTTREFVVSVSGTRSIVERANEVGLNAKMAPANAEPIFVNLKNQVLKTVPIPFPTFSYKGAATTLSTDNMYPFVTPGNRLEAGPWEWWDTTTLKLVVAGTNMQLGSSYDWKVLHSNGLLTNPNMSKAKAMSYIDTMMMVFTPRAYLELNLATSTEQVISDDVVKLKVGPNPVADRVYIQSALEHKMRDIALYSLDGKMVRGYANIE
;
A
#
# COMPACT_ATOMS: atom_id res chain seq x y z
N MET A 1 6.66 10.36 -3.37
CA MET A 1 5.42 10.61 -4.13
C MET A 1 5.07 9.35 -4.88
N GLY A 2 3.79 8.96 -4.92
CA GLY A 2 3.35 7.79 -5.68
C GLY A 2 3.50 8.09 -7.18
N THR A 3 4.50 7.49 -7.82
CA THR A 3 4.84 7.70 -9.25
C THR A 3 4.04 6.80 -10.18
N ALA A 4 3.13 5.97 -9.64
CA ALA A 4 2.39 4.96 -10.38
C ALA A 4 1.57 5.50 -11.57
N TYR A 5 1.26 6.81 -11.56
CA TYR A 5 0.40 7.47 -12.52
C TYR A 5 1.06 8.65 -13.25
N LEU A 6 2.38 8.86 -13.10
CA LEU A 6 3.10 9.93 -13.80
C LEU A 6 3.68 9.41 -15.13
N ASP A 7 2.80 9.14 -16.09
CA ASP A 7 3.15 8.44 -17.32
C ASP A 7 3.21 9.37 -18.56
N ARG A 8 2.43 10.45 -18.59
CA ARG A 8 2.58 11.56 -19.55
C ARG A 8 3.38 12.68 -18.92
N PHE A 9 4.56 12.31 -18.44
CA PHE A 9 5.42 13.16 -17.65
C PHE A 9 5.67 14.53 -18.29
N LYS A 10 5.81 14.62 -19.61
CA LYS A 10 6.10 15.89 -20.29
C LYS A 10 4.94 16.87 -20.24
N GLU A 11 3.71 16.37 -20.15
CA GLU A 11 2.48 17.15 -20.07
C GLU A 11 2.09 17.39 -18.61
N GLU A 12 2.21 16.36 -17.77
CA GLU A 12 1.72 16.32 -16.39
C GLU A 12 2.51 17.22 -15.44
N ILE A 13 3.81 17.43 -15.69
CA ILE A 13 4.61 18.40 -14.92
C ILE A 13 4.49 19.84 -15.44
N GLN A 14 3.76 20.06 -16.53
CA GLN A 14 3.58 21.39 -17.14
C GLN A 14 2.26 22.03 -16.75
N ILE A 15 1.42 21.35 -15.95
CA ILE A 15 0.22 21.95 -15.39
C ILE A 15 0.61 23.11 -14.46
N THR A 16 -0.25 24.14 -14.36
CA THR A 16 0.01 25.39 -13.62
C THR A 16 0.58 25.18 -12.22
N LYS A 17 0.15 24.11 -11.55
CA LYS A 17 0.59 23.69 -10.23
C LYS A 17 2.10 23.43 -10.10
N PHE A 18 2.73 22.98 -11.18
CA PHE A 18 4.16 22.64 -11.22
C PHE A 18 4.98 23.66 -12.02
N ILE A 19 4.40 24.83 -12.29
CA ILE A 19 5.07 25.98 -12.91
C ILE A 19 5.30 27.05 -11.85
N ASP A 20 6.51 27.57 -11.79
CA ASP A 20 6.87 28.76 -11.04
C ASP A 20 6.19 29.97 -11.67
N THR A 21 5.31 30.63 -10.93
CA THR A 21 4.51 31.75 -11.43
C THR A 21 5.33 33.02 -11.65
N ASP A 22 6.51 33.14 -11.04
CA ASP A 22 7.35 34.34 -11.12
C ASP A 22 8.19 34.35 -12.41
N ASN A 23 8.66 33.17 -12.85
CA ASN A 23 9.53 33.04 -14.02
C ASN A 23 8.98 32.15 -15.13
N LEU A 24 7.79 31.57 -14.94
CA LEU A 24 7.07 30.69 -15.88
C LEU A 24 7.85 29.43 -16.28
N LYS A 25 8.77 28.95 -15.43
CA LYS A 25 9.49 27.70 -15.64
C LYS A 25 8.90 26.58 -14.80
N ALA A 26 8.98 25.35 -15.30
CA ALA A 26 8.62 24.19 -14.51
C ALA A 26 9.57 24.02 -13.32
N TYR A 27 9.03 23.63 -12.16
CA TYR A 27 9.84 23.27 -10.98
C TYR A 27 10.71 22.02 -11.21
N VAL A 28 10.36 21.19 -12.20
CA VAL A 28 11.13 20.00 -12.58
C VAL A 28 11.96 20.31 -13.82
N ASP A 29 13.28 20.42 -13.66
CA ASP A 29 14.21 20.60 -14.78
C ASP A 29 14.74 19.25 -15.26
N THR A 30 14.18 18.73 -16.35
CA THR A 30 14.57 17.44 -16.93
C THR A 30 16.02 17.39 -17.44
N THR A 31 16.67 18.54 -17.61
CA THR A 31 18.10 18.62 -17.95
C THR A 31 19.00 18.32 -16.75
N ILE A 32 18.47 18.49 -15.53
CA ILE A 32 19.16 18.22 -14.27
C ILE A 32 18.63 16.94 -13.61
N ASN A 33 17.30 16.80 -13.50
CA ASN A 33 16.60 15.73 -12.79
C ASN A 33 16.44 14.44 -13.61
N GLY A 34 16.47 14.50 -14.95
CA GLY A 34 16.13 13.35 -15.78
C GLY A 34 14.63 13.13 -15.93
N ASN A 35 14.26 11.93 -16.39
CA ASN A 35 12.88 11.49 -16.50
C ASN A 35 12.49 10.67 -15.25
N PRO A 36 11.19 10.55 -14.92
CA PRO A 36 10.75 9.85 -13.72
C PRO A 36 10.99 8.34 -13.78
N PHE A 37 11.29 7.82 -14.98
CA PHE A 37 11.62 6.42 -15.23
C PHE A 37 13.09 6.09 -14.94
N GLY A 38 13.91 7.09 -14.59
CA GLY A 38 15.32 6.92 -14.28
C GLY A 38 16.17 6.42 -15.44
N THR A 39 15.70 6.52 -16.70
CA THR A 39 16.36 5.89 -17.86
C THR A 39 17.41 6.74 -18.55
N THR A 40 17.52 8.02 -18.19
CA THR A 40 18.47 8.96 -18.82
C THR A 40 19.42 9.54 -17.78
N THR A 41 20.73 9.32 -17.94
CA THR A 41 21.74 9.91 -17.06
C THR A 41 21.68 11.43 -17.13
N LYS A 42 21.54 12.07 -15.96
CA LYS A 42 21.53 13.52 -15.76
C LYS A 42 22.29 13.87 -14.47
N PRO A 43 22.65 15.14 -14.21
CA PRO A 43 23.38 15.53 -13.00
C PRO A 43 22.79 14.98 -11.69
N LEU A 44 21.46 14.89 -11.56
CA LEU A 44 20.77 14.33 -10.40
C LEU A 44 20.11 12.97 -10.65
N ASN A 45 20.38 12.33 -11.79
CA ASN A 45 19.87 10.98 -12.09
C ASN A 45 20.99 10.05 -12.56
N LEU A 46 21.32 9.08 -11.72
CA LEU A 46 22.21 7.98 -12.05
C LEU A 46 21.36 6.78 -12.50
N VAL A 47 21.51 6.37 -13.76
CA VAL A 47 20.80 5.21 -14.29
C VAL A 47 21.35 3.95 -13.63
N ASN A 48 20.51 3.23 -12.89
CA ASN A 48 20.87 2.00 -12.18
C ASN A 48 20.09 0.76 -12.63
N ASN A 49 19.03 0.92 -13.43
CA ASN A 49 18.15 -0.16 -13.90
C ASN A 49 17.84 -0.06 -15.40
N ALA A 50 18.87 0.22 -16.23
CA ALA A 50 18.69 0.35 -17.68
C ALA A 50 18.07 -0.93 -18.29
N GLY A 51 17.03 -0.76 -19.12
CA GLY A 51 16.37 -1.86 -19.84
C GLY A 51 15.25 -2.57 -19.07
N TYR A 52 15.04 -2.27 -17.78
CA TYR A 52 13.89 -2.77 -17.04
C TYR A 52 12.63 -1.96 -17.39
N SER A 53 11.49 -2.66 -17.48
CA SER A 53 10.20 -2.00 -17.68
C SER A 53 9.81 -1.18 -16.44
N ASN A 54 9.16 -0.04 -16.68
CA ASN A 54 8.52 0.78 -15.65
C ASN A 54 7.00 0.54 -15.59
N ASP A 55 6.50 -0.49 -16.27
CA ASP A 55 5.09 -0.85 -16.24
C ASP A 55 4.77 -1.64 -14.97
N PHE A 56 3.82 -1.14 -14.20
CA PHE A 56 3.31 -1.81 -13.01
C PHE A 56 1.88 -2.28 -13.28
N LYS A 57 1.52 -3.46 -12.75
CA LYS A 57 0.13 -3.96 -12.79
C LYS A 57 -0.66 -3.59 -11.54
N LEU A 58 0.04 -3.40 -10.43
CA LEU A 58 -0.55 -3.10 -9.13
C LEU A 58 0.37 -2.16 -8.36
N ALA A 59 -0.19 -1.09 -7.82
CA ALA A 59 0.46 -0.18 -6.90
C ALA A 59 -0.11 -0.38 -5.49
N VAL A 60 0.77 -0.32 -4.48
CA VAL A 60 0.37 -0.36 -3.07
C VAL A 60 0.83 0.95 -2.44
N ASN A 61 -0.12 1.83 -2.14
CA ASN A 61 0.20 3.12 -1.54
C ASN A 61 0.16 2.98 -0.01
N MET A 62 1.31 3.13 0.64
CA MET A 62 1.46 3.05 2.11
C MET A 62 1.78 4.45 2.66
N GLY A 63 0.77 5.31 2.72
CA GLY A 63 0.90 6.73 2.99
C GLY A 63 1.30 7.54 1.76
N GLY A 64 1.67 8.81 1.97
CA GLY A 64 2.10 9.69 0.89
C GLY A 64 0.95 10.22 0.02
N ALA A 65 1.33 10.84 -1.11
CA ALA A 65 0.39 11.50 -2.01
C ALA A 65 0.85 11.46 -3.48
N LEU A 66 -0.13 11.64 -4.36
CA LEU A 66 0.01 11.87 -5.79
C LEU A 66 0.04 13.37 -6.05
N GLY A 67 0.94 13.79 -6.95
CA GLY A 67 1.19 15.21 -7.23
C GLY A 67 -0.06 15.93 -7.69
N ASP A 68 -0.87 15.31 -8.54
CA ASP A 68 -2.20 15.79 -8.91
C ASP A 68 -3.11 14.62 -9.28
N ILE A 69 -4.40 14.69 -8.89
CA ILE A 69 -5.35 13.61 -9.18
C ILE A 69 -5.65 13.47 -10.67
N SER A 70 -5.41 14.52 -11.47
CA SER A 70 -5.58 14.49 -12.93
C SER A 70 -4.60 13.55 -13.63
N TRP A 71 -3.53 13.14 -12.97
CA TRP A 71 -2.59 12.14 -13.47
C TRP A 71 -3.21 10.73 -13.51
N LEU A 72 -4.31 10.50 -12.77
CA LEU A 72 -5.02 9.22 -12.74
C LEU A 72 -6.27 9.28 -13.66
N GLU A 73 -6.13 8.74 -14.87
CA GLU A 73 -7.12 8.86 -15.94
C GLU A 73 -7.96 7.60 -16.15
N GLY A 74 -7.48 6.43 -15.73
CA GLY A 74 -8.09 5.11 -15.97
C GLY A 74 -7.76 4.51 -17.32
N LYS A 75 -6.67 4.94 -17.96
CA LYS A 75 -6.26 4.43 -19.27
C LYS A 75 -5.52 3.11 -19.16
N ALA A 76 -5.44 2.40 -20.28
CA ALA A 76 -4.66 1.17 -20.37
C ALA A 76 -3.20 1.41 -20.00
N GLY A 77 -2.66 0.59 -19.10
CA GLY A 77 -1.28 0.71 -18.61
C GLY A 77 -1.16 1.33 -17.21
N GLU A 78 -2.18 2.06 -16.75
CA GLU A 78 -2.23 2.52 -15.36
C GLU A 78 -2.51 1.34 -14.42
N PRO A 79 -1.80 1.24 -13.28
CA PRO A 79 -2.00 0.14 -12.35
C PRO A 79 -3.27 0.32 -11.52
N ALA A 80 -3.87 -0.80 -11.11
CA ALA A 80 -4.78 -0.80 -9.97
C ALA A 80 -4.03 -0.33 -8.71
N THR A 81 -4.74 0.25 -7.73
CA THR A 81 -4.13 0.70 -6.47
C THR A 81 -4.86 0.16 -5.24
N ILE A 82 -4.07 -0.41 -4.32
CA ILE A 82 -4.47 -0.72 -2.96
C ILE A 82 -3.88 0.33 -2.02
N GLY A 83 -4.67 0.84 -1.08
CA GLY A 83 -4.25 1.93 -0.20
C GLY A 83 -4.20 1.61 1.28
N PHE A 84 -3.19 2.11 1.96
CA PHE A 84 -3.07 2.16 3.40
C PHE A 84 -2.56 3.55 3.81
N HIS A 85 -3.20 4.19 4.78
CA HIS A 85 -2.75 5.52 5.22
C HIS A 85 -3.19 5.77 6.65
N VAL A 86 -2.30 6.35 7.44
CA VAL A 86 -2.66 6.89 8.76
C VAL A 86 -3.38 8.23 8.59
N LEU A 87 -4.54 8.38 9.23
CA LEU A 87 -5.34 9.62 9.14
C LEU A 87 -4.56 10.86 9.61
N SER A 88 -3.71 10.67 10.63
CA SER A 88 -2.91 11.71 11.29
C SER A 88 -1.47 11.82 10.75
N ASP A 89 -1.20 11.30 9.55
CA ASP A 89 0.10 11.44 8.89
C ASP A 89 0.49 12.93 8.77
N PRO A 90 1.61 13.37 9.37
CA PRO A 90 2.03 14.77 9.34
C PRO A 90 2.73 15.18 8.03
N PHE A 91 3.10 14.24 7.16
CA PHE A 91 3.93 14.50 5.98
C PHE A 91 3.12 14.59 4.69
N ALA A 92 1.98 13.90 4.61
CA ALA A 92 1.11 13.92 3.45
C ALA A 92 -0.37 13.92 3.91
N PRO A 93 -1.26 14.65 3.22
CA PRO A 93 -2.67 14.61 3.54
C PRO A 93 -3.24 13.22 3.29
N PHE A 94 -4.19 12.80 4.12
CA PHE A 94 -4.87 11.50 3.99
C PHE A 94 -5.75 11.41 2.72
N ALA A 95 -6.43 12.51 2.38
CA ALA A 95 -7.23 12.71 1.16
C ALA A 95 -6.67 13.93 0.38
N ASP A 96 -7.49 14.70 -0.34
CA ASP A 96 -7.02 15.94 -0.95
C ASP A 96 -6.72 16.97 0.14
N GLY A 97 -5.54 17.59 0.05
CA GLY A 97 -5.08 18.58 1.03
C GLY A 97 -3.71 19.15 0.69
N ALA A 98 -3.18 20.01 1.56
CA ALA A 98 -1.86 20.62 1.37
C ALA A 98 -0.74 19.74 1.94
N VAL A 99 0.38 19.66 1.23
CA VAL A 99 1.68 19.35 1.83
C VAL A 99 2.17 20.61 2.53
N ILE A 100 2.44 20.49 3.81
CA ILE A 100 2.92 21.57 4.66
C ILE A 100 4.23 21.11 5.29
N VAL A 101 5.26 21.96 5.26
CA VAL A 101 6.53 21.68 5.94
C VAL A 101 6.27 21.57 7.44
N PRO A 102 6.59 20.43 8.10
CA PRO A 102 6.23 20.23 9.50
C PRO A 102 6.88 21.25 10.46
N THR A 103 8.07 21.76 10.11
CA THR A 103 8.84 22.70 10.94
C THR A 103 8.46 24.15 10.71
N THR A 104 8.42 24.62 9.46
CA THR A 104 8.15 26.03 9.12
C THR A 104 6.67 26.35 8.96
N ARG A 105 5.81 25.33 8.88
CA ARG A 105 4.37 25.46 8.54
C ARG A 105 4.12 26.08 7.17
N GLU A 106 5.14 26.12 6.31
CA GLU A 106 5.02 26.67 4.96
C GLU A 106 4.25 25.70 4.06
N PHE A 107 3.38 26.27 3.24
CA PHE A 107 2.69 25.55 2.17
C PHE A 107 3.69 25.15 1.08
N VAL A 108 3.65 23.90 0.64
CA VAL A 108 4.48 23.42 -0.48
C VAL A 108 3.62 23.28 -1.72
N VAL A 109 2.59 22.44 -1.67
CA VAL A 109 1.74 22.10 -2.82
C VAL A 109 0.48 21.38 -2.34
N SER A 110 -0.68 21.63 -2.98
CA SER A 110 -1.89 20.82 -2.75
C SER A 110 -1.75 19.48 -3.44
N VAL A 111 -2.07 18.35 -2.83
CA VAL A 111 -1.87 17.00 -3.41
C VAL A 111 -3.06 16.11 -3.08
N SER A 112 -3.09 14.92 -3.68
CA SER A 112 -4.10 13.92 -3.39
C SER A 112 -3.50 12.76 -2.61
N GLY A 113 -3.93 12.61 -1.36
CA GLY A 113 -3.58 11.50 -0.49
C GLY A 113 -4.16 10.17 -0.92
N THR A 114 -3.75 9.10 -0.22
CA THR A 114 -4.16 7.72 -0.52
C THR A 114 -5.66 7.54 -0.65
N ARG A 115 -6.46 8.20 0.21
CA ARG A 115 -7.93 8.09 0.15
C ARG A 115 -8.50 8.61 -1.16
N SER A 116 -7.96 9.70 -1.69
CA SER A 116 -8.38 10.26 -2.98
C SER A 116 -7.89 9.42 -4.15
N ILE A 117 -6.64 8.93 -4.07
CA ILE A 117 -6.03 8.10 -5.13
C ILE A 117 -6.83 6.81 -5.32
N VAL A 118 -7.13 6.08 -4.23
CA VAL A 118 -7.85 4.81 -4.33
C VAL A 118 -9.28 5.02 -4.78
N GLU A 119 -9.97 6.05 -4.29
CA GLU A 119 -11.32 6.39 -4.76
C GLU A 119 -11.33 6.69 -6.25
N ARG A 120 -10.37 7.49 -6.71
CA ARG A 120 -10.25 7.79 -8.12
C ARG A 120 -9.98 6.53 -8.94
N ALA A 121 -9.09 5.65 -8.50
CA ALA A 121 -8.83 4.36 -9.15
C ALA A 121 -10.07 3.44 -9.19
N ASN A 122 -10.92 3.49 -8.16
CA ASN A 122 -12.23 2.81 -8.17
C ASN A 122 -13.17 3.42 -9.21
N GLU A 123 -13.33 4.75 -9.22
CA GLU A 123 -14.23 5.46 -10.15
C GLU A 123 -13.90 5.23 -11.62
N VAL A 124 -12.61 5.21 -11.97
CA VAL A 124 -12.16 5.03 -13.35
C VAL A 124 -12.04 3.55 -13.75
N GLY A 125 -12.42 2.63 -12.87
CA GLY A 125 -12.51 1.21 -13.16
C GLY A 125 -11.19 0.42 -13.08
N LEU A 126 -10.06 1.05 -12.72
CA LEU A 126 -8.78 0.35 -12.58
C LEU A 126 -8.83 -0.73 -11.50
N ASN A 127 -9.61 -0.52 -10.45
CA ASN A 127 -9.72 -1.44 -9.33
C ASN A 127 -10.85 -2.47 -9.48
N ALA A 128 -11.51 -2.56 -10.63
CA ALA A 128 -12.73 -3.35 -10.81
C ALA A 128 -12.54 -4.85 -10.53
N LYS A 129 -11.41 -5.45 -10.92
CA LYS A 129 -11.15 -6.88 -10.68
C LYS A 129 -11.03 -7.24 -9.20
N MET A 130 -10.70 -6.27 -8.35
CA MET A 130 -10.58 -6.47 -6.91
C MET A 130 -11.93 -6.40 -6.18
N ALA A 131 -13.02 -6.08 -6.89
CA ALA A 131 -14.36 -5.93 -6.30
C ALA A 131 -14.81 -7.15 -5.45
N PRO A 132 -14.64 -8.42 -5.89
CA PRO A 132 -15.01 -9.58 -5.08
C PRO A 132 -14.32 -9.61 -3.71
N ALA A 133 -13.05 -9.22 -3.63
CA ALA A 133 -12.31 -9.19 -2.37
C ALA A 133 -12.84 -8.15 -1.38
N ASN A 134 -13.65 -7.16 -1.79
CA ASN A 134 -14.31 -6.23 -0.87
C ASN A 134 -15.57 -6.83 -0.21
N ALA A 135 -16.18 -7.84 -0.85
CA ALA A 135 -17.42 -8.48 -0.40
C ALA A 135 -17.19 -9.65 0.55
N GLU A 136 -15.98 -10.21 0.58
CA GLU A 136 -15.63 -11.32 1.47
C GLU A 136 -15.88 -10.96 2.94
N PRO A 137 -16.65 -11.78 3.69
CA PRO A 137 -17.10 -11.48 5.05
C PRO A 137 -16.01 -11.69 6.12
N ILE A 138 -14.79 -11.25 5.84
CA ILE A 138 -13.66 -11.27 6.78
C ILE A 138 -13.64 -10.02 7.65
N PHE A 139 -13.04 -10.12 8.83
CA PHE A 139 -13.00 -9.04 9.83
C PHE A 139 -12.58 -7.68 9.26
N VAL A 140 -11.52 -7.65 8.45
CA VAL A 140 -10.97 -6.40 7.91
C VAL A 140 -11.93 -5.71 6.93
N ASN A 141 -12.64 -6.47 6.11
CA ASN A 141 -13.63 -5.94 5.17
C ASN A 141 -14.89 -5.47 5.88
N LEU A 142 -15.40 -6.25 6.85
CA LEU A 142 -16.55 -5.85 7.67
C LEU A 142 -16.27 -4.53 8.39
N LYS A 143 -15.07 -4.39 8.97
CA LYS A 143 -14.62 -3.14 9.58
C LYS A 143 -14.51 -2.02 8.54
N ASN A 144 -13.97 -2.30 7.35
CA ASN A 144 -13.86 -1.31 6.29
C ASN A 144 -15.22 -0.79 5.81
N GLN A 145 -16.25 -1.64 5.75
CA GLN A 145 -17.61 -1.20 5.40
C GLN A 145 -18.17 -0.18 6.40
N VAL A 146 -17.85 -0.31 7.69
CA VAL A 146 -18.20 0.70 8.69
C VAL A 146 -17.36 1.97 8.49
N LEU A 147 -16.05 1.84 8.25
CA LEU A 147 -15.16 3.01 8.06
C LEU A 147 -15.55 3.85 6.83
N LYS A 148 -16.11 3.24 5.78
CA LYS A 148 -16.65 3.93 4.60
C LYS A 148 -17.79 4.90 4.92
N THR A 149 -18.47 4.75 6.06
CA THR A 149 -19.58 5.63 6.47
C THR A 149 -19.15 6.70 7.47
N VAL A 150 -17.92 6.64 7.99
CA VAL A 150 -17.39 7.60 8.96
C VAL A 150 -16.92 8.86 8.20
N PRO A 151 -17.56 10.02 8.38
CA PRO A 151 -17.10 11.27 7.77
C PRO A 151 -15.77 11.70 8.40
N ILE A 152 -14.90 12.33 7.60
CA ILE A 152 -13.67 12.96 8.09
C ILE A 152 -13.77 14.49 8.05
N PRO A 153 -12.98 15.23 8.85
CA PRO A 153 -13.10 16.69 8.96
C PRO A 153 -12.99 17.43 7.62
N PHE A 154 -14.05 18.14 7.24
CA PHE A 154 -14.09 19.03 6.07
C PHE A 154 -13.96 20.51 6.52
N PRO A 155 -13.23 21.38 5.79
CA PRO A 155 -12.55 21.14 4.51
C PRO A 155 -11.12 20.61 4.63
N THR A 156 -10.64 20.30 5.84
CA THR A 156 -9.26 19.81 6.08
C THR A 156 -8.91 18.62 5.19
N PHE A 157 -9.84 17.68 5.08
CA PHE A 157 -9.80 16.57 4.14
C PHE A 157 -10.98 16.70 3.19
N SER A 158 -10.70 16.63 1.90
CA SER A 158 -11.72 16.64 0.86
C SER A 158 -11.39 15.64 -0.23
N TYR A 159 -12.33 15.42 -1.12
CA TYR A 159 -12.08 14.76 -2.39
C TYR A 159 -12.83 15.53 -3.48
N LYS A 160 -12.10 16.05 -4.47
CA LYS A 160 -12.66 16.90 -5.54
C LYS A 160 -13.48 18.09 -4.99
N GLY A 161 -13.03 18.66 -3.87
CA GLY A 161 -13.67 19.80 -3.21
C GLY A 161 -14.94 19.47 -2.41
N ALA A 162 -15.29 18.19 -2.24
CA ALA A 162 -16.43 17.74 -1.45
C ALA A 162 -16.00 17.03 -0.16
N ALA A 163 -16.91 16.94 0.80
CA ALA A 163 -16.73 16.11 1.99
C ALA A 163 -16.55 14.63 1.60
N THR A 164 -15.73 13.91 2.37
CA THR A 164 -15.42 12.50 2.12
C THR A 164 -15.39 11.71 3.43
N THR A 165 -15.07 10.42 3.33
CA THR A 165 -15.12 9.47 4.44
C THR A 165 -13.77 8.85 4.72
N LEU A 166 -13.67 8.18 5.87
CA LEU A 166 -12.44 7.61 6.39
C LEU A 166 -11.91 6.45 5.54
N SER A 167 -12.73 5.87 4.66
CA SER A 167 -12.29 4.80 3.77
C SER A 167 -13.05 4.78 2.44
N THR A 168 -12.60 3.95 1.52
CA THR A 168 -13.29 3.50 0.30
C THR A 168 -12.97 2.03 0.05
N ASP A 169 -13.57 1.42 -0.96
CA ASP A 169 -13.20 0.06 -1.36
C ASP A 169 -11.73 0.02 -1.82
N ASN A 170 -11.06 -1.11 -1.65
CA ASN A 170 -9.62 -1.29 -1.99
C ASN A 170 -8.61 -0.47 -1.17
N MET A 171 -9.04 0.16 -0.07
CA MET A 171 -8.12 0.71 0.92
C MET A 171 -8.48 0.28 2.34
N TYR A 172 -7.54 0.46 3.26
CA TYR A 172 -7.79 0.36 4.69
C TYR A 172 -7.07 1.48 5.46
N PRO A 173 -7.80 2.34 6.19
CA PRO A 173 -7.22 3.45 6.94
C PRO A 173 -6.73 3.00 8.31
N PHE A 174 -5.72 3.68 8.82
CA PHE A 174 -5.27 3.54 10.20
C PHE A 174 -5.59 4.80 10.99
N VAL A 175 -6.31 4.63 12.10
CA VAL A 175 -6.52 5.67 13.11
C VAL A 175 -5.73 5.29 14.34
N THR A 176 -4.74 6.08 14.68
CA THR A 176 -3.85 5.79 15.81
C THR A 176 -4.52 6.18 17.13
N PRO A 177 -4.10 5.57 18.25
CA PRO A 177 -4.67 5.89 19.56
C PRO A 177 -4.58 7.40 19.85
N GLY A 178 -5.73 8.00 20.18
CA GLY A 178 -5.84 9.44 20.43
C GLY A 178 -5.58 10.33 19.21
N ASN A 179 -5.61 9.78 17.99
CA ASN A 179 -5.27 10.49 16.76
C ASN A 179 -3.88 11.16 16.80
N ARG A 180 -2.92 10.51 17.48
CA ARG A 180 -1.54 11.01 17.59
C ARG A 180 -0.88 11.07 16.23
N LEU A 181 0.01 12.05 16.04
CA LEU A 181 0.79 12.19 14.80
C LEU A 181 1.62 10.94 14.56
N GLU A 182 1.42 10.31 13.41
CA GLU A 182 2.08 9.06 13.06
C GLU A 182 1.97 8.81 11.55
N ALA A 183 3.06 8.41 10.89
CA ALA A 183 3.09 8.22 9.43
C ALA A 183 3.20 6.74 9.04
N GLY A 184 4.18 6.04 9.61
CA GLY A 184 4.54 4.67 9.27
C GLY A 184 4.56 3.74 10.49
N PRO A 185 3.40 3.37 11.09
CA PRO A 185 3.35 2.48 12.24
C PRO A 185 3.83 1.05 11.94
N TRP A 186 3.95 0.70 10.65
CA TRP A 186 4.54 -0.54 10.13
C TRP A 186 6.08 -0.49 10.05
N GLU A 187 6.71 0.61 10.41
CA GLU A 187 8.17 0.76 10.42
C GLU A 187 8.73 0.51 11.83
N TRP A 188 9.94 -0.05 11.89
CA TRP A 188 10.72 -0.18 13.12
C TRP A 188 12.21 -0.22 12.79
N TRP A 189 13.04 0.14 13.78
CA TRP A 189 14.48 0.03 13.66
C TRP A 189 15.10 -0.43 14.97
N ASP A 190 16.31 -0.96 14.88
CA ASP A 190 17.14 -1.31 16.03
C ASP A 190 18.20 -0.23 16.23
N THR A 191 18.37 0.24 17.47
CA THR A 191 19.31 1.33 17.79
C THR A 191 20.77 0.89 17.65
N THR A 192 21.06 -0.39 17.88
CA THR A 192 22.42 -0.93 17.68
C THR A 192 22.80 -0.88 16.20
N THR A 193 21.91 -1.34 15.33
CA THR A 193 22.05 -1.29 13.88
C THR A 193 22.11 0.14 13.38
N LEU A 194 21.21 1.02 13.84
CA LEU A 194 21.22 2.44 13.48
C LEU A 194 22.56 3.11 13.81
N LYS A 195 23.11 2.85 15.00
CA LYS A 195 24.42 3.40 15.40
C LYS A 195 25.55 2.95 14.46
N LEU A 196 25.56 1.68 14.08
CA LEU A 196 26.57 1.13 13.15
C LEU A 196 26.44 1.73 11.76
N VAL A 197 25.21 1.82 11.23
CA VAL A 197 24.94 2.43 9.93
C VAL A 197 25.36 3.90 9.92
N VAL A 198 24.99 4.67 10.94
CA VAL A 198 25.37 6.09 11.05
C VAL A 198 26.89 6.28 11.12
N ALA A 199 27.59 5.44 11.89
CA ALA A 199 29.05 5.50 11.96
C ALA A 199 29.71 5.18 10.61
N GLY A 200 29.22 4.15 9.90
CA GLY A 200 29.69 3.79 8.56
C GLY A 200 29.44 4.90 7.54
N THR A 201 28.24 5.48 7.51
CA THR A 201 27.88 6.60 6.63
C THR A 201 28.76 7.82 6.90
N ASN A 202 28.99 8.17 8.16
CA ASN A 202 29.87 9.28 8.54
C ASN A 202 31.31 9.05 8.07
N MET A 203 31.83 7.82 8.20
CA MET A 203 33.15 7.48 7.72
C MET A 203 33.25 7.56 6.19
N GLN A 204 32.25 7.06 5.48
CA GLN A 204 32.25 7.00 4.01
C GLN A 204 32.04 8.37 3.36
N LEU A 205 31.16 9.20 3.93
CA LEU A 205 30.76 10.47 3.33
C LEU A 205 31.46 11.69 3.97
N GLY A 206 32.27 11.49 5.02
CA GLY A 206 32.84 12.59 5.81
C GLY A 206 31.76 13.41 6.54
N SER A 207 30.59 12.83 6.78
CA SER A 207 29.46 13.50 7.43
C SER A 207 29.52 13.40 8.96
N SER A 208 28.64 14.13 9.65
CA SER A 208 28.58 14.19 11.12
C SER A 208 27.16 13.94 11.66
N TYR A 209 26.43 12.99 11.06
CA TYR A 209 25.10 12.62 11.53
C TYR A 209 25.13 12.05 12.96
N ASP A 210 24.16 12.42 13.79
CA ASP A 210 23.99 11.85 15.14
C ASP A 210 22.82 10.87 15.18
N TRP A 211 23.12 9.60 15.47
CA TRP A 211 22.11 8.55 15.56
C TRP A 211 21.06 8.81 16.64
N LYS A 212 21.41 9.53 17.72
CA LYS A 212 20.46 9.88 18.79
C LYS A 212 19.41 10.86 18.27
N VAL A 213 19.85 11.87 17.51
CA VAL A 213 18.95 12.85 16.88
C VAL A 213 18.04 12.17 15.86
N LEU A 214 18.58 11.28 15.02
CA LEU A 214 17.79 10.52 14.05
C LEU A 214 16.76 9.63 14.76
N HIS A 215 17.15 8.92 15.81
CA HIS A 215 16.24 8.10 16.60
C HIS A 215 15.15 8.92 17.27
N SER A 216 15.49 10.03 17.94
CA SER A 216 14.51 10.89 18.60
C SER A 216 13.54 11.50 17.59
N ASN A 217 14.02 11.90 16.41
CA ASN A 217 13.16 12.45 15.36
C ASN A 217 12.20 11.40 14.82
N GLY A 218 12.66 10.16 14.59
CA GLY A 218 11.78 9.06 14.16
C GLY A 218 10.70 8.73 15.19
N LEU A 219 11.01 8.81 16.48
CA LEU A 219 10.03 8.56 17.54
C LEU A 219 8.89 9.60 17.59
N LEU A 220 9.08 10.81 17.05
CA LEU A 220 8.04 11.84 16.99
C LEU A 220 6.85 11.43 16.11
N THR A 221 7.11 10.66 15.04
CA THR A 221 6.10 10.24 14.05
C THR A 221 5.91 8.72 14.00
N ASN A 222 6.56 7.99 14.91
CA ASN A 222 6.32 6.57 15.16
C ASN A 222 6.60 6.27 16.65
N PRO A 223 5.80 6.80 17.59
CA PRO A 223 6.02 6.62 19.01
C PRO A 223 5.83 5.15 19.42
N ASN A 224 6.68 4.67 20.34
CA ASN A 224 6.73 3.27 20.77
C ASN A 224 6.96 2.29 19.60
N MET A 225 7.71 2.70 18.57
CA MET A 225 8.09 1.81 17.46
C MET A 225 8.74 0.54 18.01
N SER A 226 8.30 -0.60 17.46
CA SER A 226 8.82 -1.92 17.80
C SER A 226 8.44 -2.89 16.70
N LYS A 227 9.19 -3.98 16.57
CA LYS A 227 8.82 -5.06 15.63
C LYS A 227 7.42 -5.59 15.90
N ALA A 228 7.04 -5.79 17.16
CA ALA A 228 5.72 -6.29 17.52
C ALA A 228 4.59 -5.37 17.04
N LYS A 229 4.73 -4.06 17.26
CA LYS A 229 3.81 -3.05 16.74
C LYS A 229 3.77 -3.08 15.22
N ALA A 230 4.91 -3.01 14.55
CA ALA A 230 4.95 -2.98 13.09
C ALA A 230 4.30 -4.21 12.46
N MET A 231 4.59 -5.39 12.98
CA MET A 231 4.00 -6.64 12.49
C MET A 231 2.48 -6.70 12.66
N SER A 232 1.89 -6.05 13.67
CA SER A 232 0.42 -6.00 13.78
C SER A 232 -0.23 -5.14 12.70
N TYR A 233 0.44 -4.06 12.27
CA TYR A 233 -0.03 -3.26 11.13
C TYR A 233 0.15 -4.03 9.82
N ILE A 234 1.31 -4.66 9.63
CA ILE A 234 1.60 -5.48 8.44
C ILE A 234 0.61 -6.64 8.32
N ASP A 235 0.25 -7.30 9.41
CA ASP A 235 -0.76 -8.36 9.42
C ASP A 235 -2.09 -7.89 8.83
N THR A 236 -2.62 -6.76 9.31
CA THR A 236 -3.84 -6.16 8.76
C THR A 236 -3.66 -5.75 7.29
N MET A 237 -2.51 -5.17 6.92
CA MET A 237 -2.21 -4.78 5.54
C MET A 237 -2.21 -6.00 4.62
N MET A 238 -1.60 -7.11 5.03
CA MET A 238 -1.55 -8.34 4.25
C MET A 238 -2.92 -8.99 4.09
N MET A 239 -3.80 -8.91 5.11
CA MET A 239 -5.19 -9.36 4.99
C MET A 239 -5.98 -8.60 3.92
N VAL A 240 -5.68 -7.31 3.71
CA VAL A 240 -6.32 -6.47 2.67
C VAL A 240 -5.65 -6.68 1.32
N PHE A 241 -4.31 -6.69 1.30
CA PHE A 241 -3.47 -6.75 0.12
C PHE A 241 -3.61 -8.09 -0.61
N THR A 242 -3.43 -9.20 0.09
CA THR A 242 -3.29 -10.54 -0.52
C THR A 242 -4.46 -10.93 -1.43
N PRO A 243 -5.73 -10.91 -0.98
CA PRO A 243 -6.85 -11.30 -1.86
C PRO A 243 -7.03 -10.35 -3.04
N ARG A 244 -6.69 -9.07 -2.88
CA ARG A 244 -6.79 -8.04 -3.93
C ARG A 244 -5.70 -8.19 -4.98
N ALA A 245 -4.46 -8.38 -4.54
CA ALA A 245 -3.32 -8.64 -5.42
C ALA A 245 -3.52 -9.95 -6.19
N TYR A 246 -4.07 -10.98 -5.54
CA TYR A 246 -4.39 -12.25 -6.17
C TYR A 246 -5.36 -12.10 -7.35
N LEU A 247 -6.44 -11.34 -7.17
CA LEU A 247 -7.43 -11.07 -8.21
C LEU A 247 -6.88 -10.16 -9.32
N GLU A 248 -6.19 -9.07 -8.97
CA GLU A 248 -5.72 -8.10 -9.97
C GLU A 248 -4.64 -8.68 -10.88
N LEU A 249 -3.65 -9.34 -10.27
CA LEU A 249 -2.52 -9.93 -10.96
C LEU A 249 -2.87 -11.27 -11.62
N ASN A 250 -4.11 -11.73 -11.48
CA ASN A 250 -4.59 -12.99 -12.03
C ASN A 250 -3.67 -14.17 -11.64
N LEU A 251 -3.27 -14.22 -10.36
CA LEU A 251 -2.32 -15.23 -9.85
C LEU A 251 -2.94 -16.61 -9.70
N ALA A 252 -4.27 -16.71 -9.81
CA ALA A 252 -4.97 -17.97 -10.02
C ALA A 252 -5.26 -18.16 -11.52
N THR A 253 -5.02 -19.36 -12.02
CA THR A 253 -5.79 -19.91 -13.13
C THR A 253 -6.93 -20.82 -12.64
N SER A 254 -6.96 -21.18 -11.34
CA SER A 254 -8.09 -21.80 -10.62
C SER A 254 -7.74 -22.03 -9.13
N THR A 255 -8.59 -21.53 -8.23
CA THR A 255 -8.84 -22.12 -6.89
C THR A 255 -10.34 -22.21 -6.63
N GLU A 256 -11.13 -22.27 -7.70
CA GLU A 256 -12.57 -22.45 -7.51
C GLU A 256 -12.82 -23.82 -6.92
N GLN A 257 -13.67 -23.86 -5.90
CA GLN A 257 -14.33 -25.10 -5.51
C GLN A 257 -15.09 -25.58 -6.74
N VAL A 258 -14.53 -26.55 -7.46
CA VAL A 258 -15.18 -27.18 -8.61
C VAL A 258 -16.54 -27.76 -8.19
N ILE A 259 -16.66 -28.11 -6.90
CA ILE A 259 -17.86 -28.57 -6.23
C ILE A 259 -17.85 -28.01 -4.80
N SER A 260 -18.98 -27.48 -4.31
CA SER A 260 -19.07 -26.92 -2.95
C SER A 260 -18.94 -28.02 -1.88
N ASP A 261 -18.42 -27.64 -0.70
CA ASP A 261 -18.27 -28.56 0.45
C ASP A 261 -19.59 -29.22 0.84
N ASP A 262 -20.71 -28.51 0.71
CA ASP A 262 -22.04 -29.05 0.99
C ASP A 262 -22.48 -30.14 0.01
N VAL A 263 -22.01 -30.11 -1.22
CA VAL A 263 -22.30 -31.15 -2.23
C VAL A 263 -21.41 -32.36 -1.98
N VAL A 264 -20.11 -32.17 -1.75
CA VAL A 264 -19.20 -33.29 -1.42
C VAL A 264 -19.29 -33.76 0.03
N LYS A 265 -20.10 -33.11 0.86
CA LYS A 265 -20.18 -33.30 2.32
C LYS A 265 -18.81 -33.27 3.00
N LEU A 266 -17.94 -32.36 2.56
CA LEU A 266 -16.58 -32.25 3.10
C LEU A 266 -16.65 -31.79 4.55
N LYS A 267 -16.10 -32.58 5.46
CA LYS A 267 -15.91 -32.23 6.87
C LYS A 267 -14.43 -32.36 7.20
N VAL A 268 -13.85 -31.27 7.67
CA VAL A 268 -12.47 -31.23 8.16
C VAL A 268 -12.50 -30.83 9.62
N GLY A 269 -11.95 -31.68 10.48
CA GLY A 269 -11.88 -31.35 11.90
C GLY A 269 -11.16 -32.40 12.75
N PRO A 270 -10.84 -32.10 14.01
CA PRO A 270 -11.05 -30.79 14.64
C PRO A 270 -10.11 -29.72 14.06
N ASN A 271 -10.51 -28.44 14.17
CA ASN A 271 -9.65 -27.28 13.92
C ASN A 271 -9.95 -26.25 15.03
N PRO A 272 -9.04 -25.97 15.97
CA PRO A 272 -7.63 -26.40 16.03
C PRO A 272 -7.43 -27.89 16.35
N VAL A 273 -6.25 -28.43 16.02
CA VAL A 273 -5.88 -29.83 16.26
C VAL A 273 -4.41 -29.95 16.66
N ALA A 274 -4.13 -30.82 17.63
CA ALA A 274 -2.77 -31.07 18.12
C ALA A 274 -2.10 -32.30 17.50
N ASP A 275 -2.87 -33.34 17.14
CA ASP A 275 -2.34 -34.62 16.66
C ASP A 275 -2.98 -35.07 15.34
N ARG A 276 -4.31 -35.27 15.32
CA ARG A 276 -5.00 -35.89 14.17
C ARG A 276 -6.18 -35.08 13.67
N VAL A 277 -6.12 -34.70 12.40
CA VAL A 277 -7.26 -34.15 11.66
C VAL A 277 -7.98 -35.27 10.92
N TYR A 278 -9.30 -35.22 10.93
CA TYR A 278 -10.17 -36.06 10.12
C TYR A 278 -10.64 -35.24 8.93
N ILE A 279 -10.57 -35.87 7.76
CA ILE A 279 -11.10 -35.34 6.52
C ILE A 279 -12.09 -36.40 6.04
N GLN A 280 -13.34 -36.00 5.82
CA GLN A 280 -14.42 -36.88 5.38
C GLN A 280 -15.14 -36.24 4.21
N SER A 281 -15.50 -37.04 3.22
CA SER A 281 -16.41 -36.67 2.13
C SER A 281 -17.56 -37.68 2.03
N ALA A 282 -18.57 -37.38 1.21
CA ALA A 282 -19.66 -38.29 0.89
C ALA A 282 -19.15 -39.54 0.16
N LEU A 283 -19.86 -40.66 0.29
CA LEU A 283 -19.47 -41.94 -0.32
C LEU A 283 -19.43 -41.87 -1.86
N GLU A 284 -20.35 -41.12 -2.44
CA GLU A 284 -20.43 -40.79 -3.86
C GLU A 284 -19.33 -39.85 -4.35
N HIS A 285 -18.61 -39.20 -3.43
CA HIS A 285 -17.54 -38.25 -3.69
C HIS A 285 -16.25 -38.68 -2.97
N LYS A 286 -15.72 -39.85 -3.34
CA LYS A 286 -14.49 -40.40 -2.76
C LYS A 286 -13.30 -39.45 -2.94
N MET A 287 -12.57 -39.21 -1.84
CA MET A 287 -11.26 -38.56 -1.91
C MET A 287 -10.28 -39.47 -2.65
N ARG A 288 -9.41 -38.89 -3.47
CA ARG A 288 -8.33 -39.64 -4.14
C ARG A 288 -6.99 -39.35 -3.50
N ASP A 289 -6.74 -38.07 -3.28
CA ASP A 289 -5.49 -37.56 -2.76
C ASP A 289 -5.77 -36.50 -1.68
N ILE A 290 -4.90 -36.43 -0.68
CA ILE A 290 -4.89 -35.41 0.38
C ILE A 290 -3.47 -34.83 0.43
N ALA A 291 -3.34 -33.52 0.29
CA ALA A 291 -2.07 -32.82 0.46
C ALA A 291 -2.18 -31.72 1.52
N LEU A 292 -1.28 -31.77 2.50
CA LEU A 292 -1.12 -30.78 3.55
C LEU A 292 0.05 -29.87 3.19
N TYR A 293 -0.19 -28.56 3.15
CA TYR A 293 0.83 -27.55 2.90
C TYR A 293 1.06 -26.69 4.15
N SER A 294 2.29 -26.27 4.37
CA SER A 294 2.64 -25.25 5.35
C SER A 294 2.31 -23.85 4.83
N LEU A 295 2.30 -22.86 5.73
CA LEU A 295 2.00 -21.47 5.38
C LEU A 295 2.98 -20.85 4.38
N ASP A 296 4.19 -21.39 4.26
CA ASP A 296 5.18 -21.00 3.24
C ASP A 296 5.02 -21.78 1.92
N GLY A 297 3.91 -22.52 1.75
CA GLY A 297 3.54 -23.19 0.51
C GLY A 297 4.26 -24.52 0.25
N LYS A 298 5.05 -25.03 1.20
CA LYS A 298 5.72 -26.33 1.06
C LYS A 298 4.74 -27.45 1.40
N MET A 299 4.76 -28.53 0.61
CA MET A 299 4.02 -29.74 0.95
C MET A 299 4.66 -30.39 2.19
N VAL A 300 3.90 -30.49 3.28
CA VAL A 300 4.30 -31.11 4.55
C VAL A 300 4.01 -32.61 4.51
N ARG A 301 2.86 -33.00 3.95
CA ARG A 301 2.45 -34.40 3.86
C ARG A 301 1.49 -34.61 2.70
N GLY A 302 1.59 -35.77 2.05
CA GLY A 302 0.67 -36.20 0.99
C GLY A 302 0.24 -37.64 1.18
N TYR A 303 -1.02 -37.93 0.89
CA TYR A 303 -1.58 -39.27 0.78
C TYR A 303 -2.22 -39.37 -0.61
N ALA A 304 -1.94 -40.45 -1.33
CA ALA A 304 -2.46 -40.67 -2.67
C ALA A 304 -3.12 -42.05 -2.77
N ASN A 305 -4.06 -42.21 -3.70
CA ASN A 305 -4.83 -43.45 -3.90
C ASN A 305 -5.58 -43.91 -2.63
N ILE A 306 -6.27 -42.97 -1.97
CA ILE A 306 -7.07 -43.21 -0.77
C ILE A 306 -8.43 -43.79 -1.19
N GLU A 307 -8.49 -45.08 -1.57
CA GLU A 307 -9.76 -45.72 -1.97
C GLU A 307 -10.70 -46.11 -0.81
#